data_AF-A0A2S9FWS0-F1
#
_entry.id   AF-A0A2S9FWS0-F1
#
_cell.length_a   1.000
_cell.length_b   1.000
_cell.length_c   1.000
_cell.angle_alpha   90.00
_cell.angle_beta   90.00
_cell.angle_gamma   90.00
#
_symmetry.space_group_name_H-M   'P 1'
#
loop_
_entity.id
_entity.type
_entity.pdbx_description
1 polymer ?
#
loop_
_entity_poly.entity_id
_entity_poly.type
_entity_poly.pdbx_seq_one_letter_code
_entity_poly.pdbx_strand_id
1 'polypeptide(L)' 'PSRGIEPGSASDPTIYRFHEALAVYGPALKELIHEEFGDGIMSAINFKVDIARREHPDGDRVVVTFDGKFLDYRW' A
#
# COMPACT_ATOMS: atom_id res chain seq x y z
N PRO A 1 -13.57 6.50 -15.21
CA PRO A 1 -12.89 5.97 -14.01
C PRO A 1 -13.01 6.97 -12.84
N SER A 2 -13.96 6.74 -11.95
CA SER A 2 -14.11 7.53 -10.72
C SER A 2 -12.88 7.29 -9.84
N ARG A 3 -12.06 8.33 -9.64
CA ARG A 3 -11.01 8.35 -8.62
C ARG A 3 -11.64 8.77 -7.29
N GLY A 4 -12.45 7.90 -6.71
CA GLY A 4 -13.09 8.13 -5.42
C GLY A 4 -13.36 6.80 -4.73
N ILE A 5 -13.19 6.79 -3.41
CA ILE A 5 -13.68 5.71 -2.55
C ILE A 5 -15.20 5.76 -2.66
N GLU A 6 -15.82 4.79 -3.34
CA GLU A 6 -17.27 4.74 -3.37
C GLU A 6 -17.79 4.57 -1.92
N PRO A 7 -18.89 5.24 -1.52
CA PRO A 7 -19.37 5.24 -0.15
C PRO A 7 -19.61 3.84 0.46
N GLY A 8 -19.70 2.80 -0.36
CA GLY A 8 -19.78 1.40 0.07
C GLY A 8 -18.45 0.61 0.08
N SER A 9 -17.37 1.11 -0.52
CA SER A 9 -16.12 0.34 -0.64
C SER A 9 -15.44 0.12 0.72
N ALA A 10 -15.65 1.02 1.69
CA ALA A 10 -15.16 0.86 3.06
C ALA A 10 -15.94 -0.20 3.86
N SER A 11 -17.08 -0.68 3.36
CA SER A 11 -17.86 -1.76 3.95
C SER A 11 -17.54 -3.15 3.36
N ASP A 12 -16.81 -3.20 2.24
CA ASP A 12 -16.35 -4.47 1.67
C ASP A 12 -15.23 -5.06 2.55
N PRO A 13 -15.37 -6.29 3.07
CA PRO A 13 -14.38 -6.89 3.97
C PRO A 13 -12.98 -7.03 3.36
N THR A 14 -12.87 -7.23 2.04
CA THR A 14 -11.59 -7.39 1.36
C THR A 14 -10.85 -6.05 1.29
N ILE A 15 -11.56 -4.98 0.93
CA ILE A 15 -11.00 -3.62 0.86
C ILE A 15 -10.65 -3.12 2.27
N TYR A 16 -11.52 -3.36 3.24
CA TYR A 16 -11.32 -2.93 4.63
C TYR A 16 -10.01 -3.45 5.24
N ARG A 17 -9.58 -4.67 4.89
CA ARG A 17 -8.32 -5.24 5.38
C ARG A 17 -7.08 -4.48 4.92
N PHE A 18 -7.11 -3.87 3.74
CA PHE A 18 -6.02 -2.98 3.30
C PHE A 18 -5.97 -1.70 4.13
N HIS A 19 -7.13 -1.11 4.43
CA HIS A 19 -7.20 0.07 5.30
C HIS A 19 -6.68 -0.22 6.70
N GLU A 20 -7.08 -1.34 7.30
CA GLU A 20 -6.63 -1.76 8.63
C GLU A 20 -5.12 -2.04 8.64
N ALA A 21 -4.60 -2.79 7.67
CA ALA A 21 -3.17 -3.08 7.57
C ALA A 21 -2.34 -1.79 7.43
N LEU A 22 -2.77 -0.85 6.57
CA LEU A 22 -2.08 0.44 6.41
C LEU A 22 -2.24 1.34 7.63
N ALA A 23 -3.34 1.29 8.37
CA ALA A 23 -3.50 2.03 9.61
C ALA A 23 -2.55 1.50 10.71
N VAL A 24 -2.37 0.18 10.79
CA VAL A 24 -1.47 -0.45 11.77
C VAL A 24 0.00 -0.24 11.41
N TYR A 25 0.38 -0.47 10.15
CA TYR A 25 1.79 -0.43 9.72
C TYR A 25 2.23 0.91 9.15
N GLY A 26 1.32 1.83 8.85
CA GLY A 26 1.61 3.12 8.22
C GLY A 26 2.73 3.91 8.89
N PRO A 27 2.72 4.09 10.24
CA PRO A 27 3.82 4.76 10.93
C PRO A 27 5.18 4.07 10.73
N ALA A 28 5.23 2.74 10.84
CA ALA A 28 6.47 1.99 10.65
C ALA A 28 6.97 2.07 9.19
N LEU A 29 6.08 1.95 8.21
CA LEU A 29 6.42 2.10 6.80
C LEU A 29 6.95 3.51 6.48
N LYS A 30 6.35 4.55 7.07
CA LYS A 30 6.83 5.93 6.92
C LYS A 30 8.27 6.07 7.41
N GLU A 31 8.55 5.63 8.64
CA GLU A 31 9.89 5.74 9.22
C GLU A 31 10.92 4.96 8.39
N LEU A 32 10.60 3.75 7.94
CA LEU A 32 11.49 2.97 7.07
C LEU A 32 11.75 3.66 5.72
N ILE A 33 10.73 4.24 5.09
CA ILE A 33 10.91 5.01 3.85
C ILE A 33 11.81 6.23 4.11
N HIS A 34 11.62 6.92 5.23
CA HIS A 34 12.43 8.09 5.58
C HIS A 34 13.87 7.74 5.95
N GLU A 35 14.09 6.59 6.58
CA GLU A 35 15.43 6.07 6.90
C GLU A 35 16.20 5.67 5.62
N GLU A 36 15.56 4.98 4.69
CA GLU A 36 16.22 4.46 3.48
C GLU A 36 16.32 5.49 2.35
N PHE A 37 15.32 6.35 2.17
CA PHE A 37 15.20 7.26 1.01
C PHE A 37 15.26 8.75 1.37
N GLY A 38 15.08 9.11 2.64
CA GLY A 38 15.03 10.50 3.12
C GLY A 38 13.61 11.08 3.15
N ASP A 39 13.51 12.40 3.40
CA ASP A 39 12.23 13.09 3.51
C ASP A 39 11.52 13.19 2.17
N GLY A 40 10.36 12.55 2.07
CA GLY A 40 9.62 12.40 0.83
C GLY A 40 8.48 11.39 0.96
N ILE A 41 7.91 11.01 -0.19
CA ILE A 41 6.81 10.04 -0.30
C ILE A 41 6.98 9.05 -1.44
N MET A 42 6.37 7.88 -1.28
CA MET A 42 6.07 6.99 -2.39
C MET A 42 4.88 7.53 -3.20
N SER A 43 5.07 7.83 -4.48
CA SER A 43 3.99 8.31 -5.35
C SER A 43 2.88 7.28 -5.49
N ALA A 44 1.62 7.72 -5.42
CA ALA A 44 0.45 6.93 -5.80
C ALA A 44 -0.04 7.22 -7.25
N ILE A 45 0.72 8.01 -8.02
CA ILE A 45 0.41 8.35 -9.42
C ILE A 45 1.37 7.61 -10.36
N ASN A 46 2.68 7.77 -10.17
CA ASN A 46 3.66 6.92 -10.83
C ASN A 46 3.85 5.68 -9.95
N PHE A 47 2.87 4.79 -10.05
CA PHE A 47 2.63 3.70 -9.12
C PHE A 47 2.08 2.48 -9.84
N LYS A 48 2.53 1.29 -9.45
CA LYS A 48 2.01 0.01 -9.89
C LYS A 48 1.66 -0.85 -8.66
N VAL A 49 0.59 -1.62 -8.79
CA VAL A 49 0.23 -2.70 -7.87
C VAL A 49 0.31 -4.03 -8.60
N ASP A 50 0.91 -5.02 -7.96
CA ASP A 50 0.96 -6.40 -8.44
C ASP A 50 0.40 -7.35 -7.37
N ILE A 51 -0.24 -8.43 -7.82
CA ILE A 51 -0.82 -9.46 -6.94
C ILE A 51 -0.32 -10.82 -7.41
N ALA A 52 0.29 -11.54 -6.49
CA ALA A 52 0.73 -12.91 -6.70
C ALA A 52 0.14 -13.84 -5.64
N ARG A 53 -0.15 -15.08 -6.05
CA ARG A 53 -0.45 -16.17 -5.12
C ARG A 53 0.86 -16.81 -4.69
N ARG A 54 1.00 -17.07 -3.39
CA ARG A 54 2.08 -17.86 -2.83
C ARG A 54 1.51 -19.04 -2.07
N GLU A 55 1.87 -20.25 -2.46
CA GLU A 55 1.49 -21.47 -1.75
C GLU A 55 2.06 -21.47 -0.32
N HIS A 56 1.29 -21.98 0.64
CA HIS A 56 1.70 -22.10 2.03
C HIS A 56 1.00 -23.30 2.68
N PRO A 57 1.65 -24.03 3.61
CA PRO A 57 1.08 -25.24 4.21
C PRO A 57 -0.31 -25.05 4.83
N ASP A 58 -0.57 -23.89 5.43
CA ASP A 58 -1.85 -23.53 6.08
C ASP A 58 -2.88 -22.86 5.14
N GLY A 59 -2.64 -22.90 3.82
CA GLY A 59 -3.48 -22.26 2.80
C GLY A 59 -2.80 -21.10 2.09
N ASP A 60 -3.15 -20.90 0.82
CA ASP A 60 -2.54 -19.91 -0.06
C ASP A 60 -2.53 -18.49 0.52
N ARG A 61 -1.46 -17.76 0.22
CA ARG A 61 -1.26 -16.38 0.67
C ARG A 61 -1.34 -15.43 -0.51
N VAL A 62 -2.00 -14.30 -0.29
CA VAL A 62 -2.02 -13.18 -1.23
C VAL A 62 -0.80 -12.31 -0.95
N VAL A 63 0.08 -12.20 -1.93
CA VAL A 63 1.23 -11.29 -1.91
C VAL A 63 0.85 -10.06 -2.71
N VAL A 64 0.94 -8.89 -2.09
CA VAL A 64 0.68 -7.61 -2.73
C VAL A 64 1.97 -6.81 -2.75
N THR A 65 2.33 -6.31 -3.92
CA THR A 65 3.50 -5.44 -4.09
C THR A 65 3.04 -4.05 -4.49
N PHE A 66 3.46 -3.06 -3.71
CA PHE A 66 3.28 -1.64 -4.00
C PHE A 66 4.61 -1.10 -4.51
N ASP A 67 4.63 -0.66 -5.76
CA ASP A 67 5.82 -0.13 -6.44
C ASP A 67 5.53 1.31 -6.84
N GLY A 68 6.10 2.27 -6.10
CA GLY A 68 5.91 3.69 -6.33
C GLY A 68 7.20 4.44 -6.45
N LYS A 69 7.25 5.36 -7.42
CA LYS A 69 8.38 6.29 -7.54
C LYS A 69 8.52 7.12 -6.26
N PHE A 70 9.70 7.12 -5.65
CA PHE A 70 10.03 8.04 -4.57
C PHE A 70 10.07 9.49 -5.07
N LEU A 71 9.42 10.39 -4.33
CA LEU A 71 9.38 11.82 -4.58
C LEU A 71 9.94 12.52 -3.35
N ASP A 72 11.15 13.05 -3.51
CA ASP A 72 11.83 13.87 -2.51
C ASP A 72 11.11 15.22 -2.35
N TYR A 73 11.02 15.72 -1.12
CA TYR A 73 10.44 17.03 -0.81
C TYR A 73 11.41 18.20 -0.99
N ARG A 74 12.67 17.95 -1.32
CA ARG A 74 13.59 18.97 -1.80
C ARG A 74 13.13 19.49 -3.17
N TRP A 75 12.41 20.60 -3.13
CA TRP A 75 12.04 21.44 -4.28
C TRP A 75 13.26 22.04 -4.99
#